data_AF-A0A496VW44-F1
#
_entry.id   AF-A0A496VW44-F1
#
_cell.length_a   1.000
_cell.length_b   1.000
_cell.length_c   1.000
_cell.angle_alpha   90.00
_cell.angle_beta   90.00
_cell.angle_gamma   90.00
#
_symmetry.space_group_name_H-M   'P 1'
#
loop_
_entity.id
_entity.type
_entity.pdbx_description
1 polymer ?
#
loop_
_entity_poly.entity_id
_entity_poly.type
_entity_poly.pdbx_seq_one_letter_code
_entity_poly.pdbx_strand_id
1 'polypeptide(L)'
;KRLRQLLINVLSNAVKFTKVGGVTLKVGVIKSVEGERVSVQGESEKASLHQTRLRFQVEDTGIGIAETALSKIFLPFQQVGDPKYQSAGTGLGLSITQKLVDIMGGQLQVESTLEQGSTFVFEADFATITSKQNVEKPLPKKSHKISFEGPPRKILVVEDNQDNRLVLTHLLTAFGFEVKEAKDGQDAINQTHEWRPDLIFMDIVMPVIDGYEATRQIKGIPELKQTIIVAVSASAFQSHQQQSQEAGCDDFIAKPIHTEALLNCLQKHFKSTTIEQKLATTDILPEAETVFLQEPSIEQAKTLFNLSLRGDLDGILEYVNKLEKNEPELMPFINKIKELAKELKIKRIRQIVQQYM
;
A
#
# COMPACT_ATOMS: atom_id res chain seq x y z
N LYS A 1 14.09 2.71 -4.46
CA LYS A 1 14.18 2.25 -3.04
C LYS A 1 14.23 3.43 -2.06
N ARG A 2 15.11 4.43 -2.25
CA ARG A 2 15.26 5.61 -1.37
C ARG A 2 14.01 6.51 -1.31
N LEU A 3 13.41 6.85 -2.46
CA LEU A 3 12.15 7.62 -2.53
C LEU A 3 11.02 6.99 -1.70
N ARG A 4 10.87 5.67 -1.75
CA ARG A 4 9.86 4.95 -0.96
C ARG A 4 10.10 5.12 0.54
N GLN A 5 11.34 5.03 1.00
CA GLN A 5 11.66 5.23 2.42
C GLN A 5 11.34 6.64 2.88
N LEU A 6 11.69 7.63 2.06
CA LEU A 6 11.38 9.04 2.29
C LEU A 6 9.87 9.24 2.42
N LEU A 7 9.09 8.79 1.44
CA LEU A 7 7.63 8.91 1.45
C LEU A 7 7.01 8.17 2.64
N ILE A 8 7.46 6.95 2.96
CA ILE A 8 6.98 6.20 4.14
C ILE A 8 7.26 6.97 5.43
N ASN A 9 8.43 7.59 5.57
CA ASN A 9 8.77 8.34 6.78
C ASN A 9 7.87 9.57 6.95
N VAL A 10 7.62 10.32 5.87
CA VAL A 10 6.80 11.54 5.94
C VAL A 10 5.32 11.19 6.08
N LEU A 11 4.81 10.23 5.31
CA LEU A 11 3.41 9.80 5.38
C LEU A 11 3.08 9.09 6.70
N SER A 12 3.99 8.27 7.24
CA SER A 12 3.72 7.62 8.54
C SER A 12 3.65 8.63 9.67
N ASN A 13 4.44 9.71 9.63
CA ASN A 13 4.30 10.83 10.55
C ASN A 13 2.95 11.54 10.35
N ALA A 14 2.60 11.92 9.12
CA ALA A 14 1.33 12.58 8.82
C ALA A 14 0.12 11.78 9.35
N VAL A 15 0.09 10.46 9.11
CA VAL A 15 -0.97 9.57 9.62
C VAL A 15 -0.93 9.46 11.15
N LYS A 16 0.26 9.35 11.75
CA LYS A 16 0.42 9.24 13.21
C LYS A 16 -0.09 10.49 13.95
N PHE A 17 0.07 11.67 13.36
CA PHE A 17 -0.26 12.95 14.01
C PHE A 17 -1.61 13.54 13.57
N THR A 18 -2.32 12.89 12.64
CA THR A 18 -3.67 13.26 12.20
C THR A 18 -4.69 12.26 12.73
N LYS A 19 -5.37 12.63 13.82
CA LYS A 19 -6.42 11.78 14.42
C LYS A 19 -7.76 11.88 13.69
N VAL A 20 -8.08 13.07 13.21
CA VAL A 20 -9.31 13.41 12.49
C VAL A 20 -8.92 14.31 11.33
N GLY A 21 -9.54 14.10 10.16
CA GLY A 21 -9.19 14.80 8.92
C GLY A 21 -8.48 13.89 7.93
N GLY A 22 -7.48 14.42 7.20
CA GLY A 22 -6.89 13.72 6.06
C GLY A 22 -5.39 13.94 5.89
N VAL A 23 -4.79 13.05 5.09
CA VAL A 23 -3.39 13.16 4.64
C VAL A 23 -3.38 13.04 3.11
N THR A 24 -2.81 14.02 2.43
CA THR A 24 -2.82 14.12 0.97
C THR A 24 -1.39 14.11 0.43
N LEU A 25 -1.10 13.21 -0.51
CA LEU A 25 0.16 13.20 -1.27
C LEU A 25 -0.08 13.75 -2.68
N LYS A 26 0.57 14.87 -3.00
CA LYS A 26 0.59 15.48 -4.33
C LYS A 26 1.95 15.27 -4.97
N VAL A 27 1.97 14.95 -6.27
CA VAL A 27 3.20 14.79 -7.06
C VAL A 27 3.06 15.60 -8.34
N GLY A 28 4.01 16.50 -8.60
CA GLY A 28 4.03 17.37 -9.77
C GLY A 28 5.39 17.37 -10.48
N VAL A 29 5.41 17.75 -11.75
CA VAL A 29 6.63 17.92 -12.55
C VAL A 29 7.01 19.40 -12.55
N ILE A 30 8.25 19.75 -12.16
CA ILE A 30 8.71 21.14 -12.11
C ILE A 30 9.49 21.52 -13.38
N LYS A 31 10.42 20.66 -13.80
CA LYS A 31 11.27 20.86 -14.98
C LYS A 31 11.58 19.52 -15.64
N SER A 32 11.54 19.48 -16.96
CA SER A 32 12.14 18.42 -17.77
C SER A 32 13.29 19.05 -18.56
N VAL A 33 14.51 18.55 -18.35
CA VAL A 33 15.68 18.99 -19.10
C VAL A 33 16.08 17.84 -20.04
N GLU A 34 16.15 18.14 -21.33
CA GLU A 34 16.73 17.21 -22.32
C GLU A 34 18.23 17.08 -22.05
N GLY A 35 18.68 15.88 -21.68
CA GLY A 35 20.11 15.62 -21.46
C GLY A 35 20.89 15.57 -22.77
N GLU A 36 22.19 15.85 -22.69
CA GLU A 36 23.13 15.71 -23.80
C GLU A 36 23.14 14.28 -24.36
N ARG A 37 23.24 14.19 -25.69
CA ARG A 37 23.34 12.93 -26.43
C ARG A 37 24.66 12.24 -26.09
N VAL A 38 24.65 11.26 -25.19
CA VAL A 38 25.79 10.36 -25.01
C VAL A 38 25.80 9.37 -26.16
N SER A 39 26.73 9.55 -27.11
CA SER A 39 27.01 8.57 -28.15
C SER A 39 27.83 7.42 -27.56
N VAL A 40 27.17 6.34 -27.15
CA VAL A 40 27.86 5.06 -26.96
C VAL A 40 27.96 4.39 -28.32
N GLN A 41 29.18 4.16 -28.80
CA GLN A 41 29.42 3.40 -30.02
C GLN A 41 29.09 1.93 -29.75
N GLY A 42 28.15 1.40 -30.53
CA GLY A 42 27.80 -0.02 -30.54
C GLY A 42 26.43 -0.27 -29.91
N GLU A 43 25.52 -0.74 -30.76
CA GLU A 43 24.19 -1.28 -30.47
C GLU A 43 23.02 -0.28 -30.43
N SER A 44 22.08 -0.57 -31.32
CA SER A 44 20.86 0.17 -31.61
C SER A 44 19.88 0.08 -30.47
N GLU A 45 19.79 1.12 -29.64
CA GLU A 45 18.54 1.70 -29.15
C GLU A 45 18.86 3.01 -28.41
N LYS A 46 18.59 4.14 -29.08
CA LYS A 46 18.90 5.49 -28.57
C LYS A 46 17.91 5.87 -27.47
N ALA A 47 18.21 5.54 -26.21
CA ALA A 47 17.53 6.10 -25.06
C ALA A 47 18.11 7.49 -24.76
N SER A 48 17.36 8.56 -25.05
CA SER A 48 17.68 9.89 -24.53
C SER A 48 17.41 9.89 -23.02
N LEU A 49 18.46 10.11 -22.22
CA LEU A 49 18.34 10.36 -20.79
C LEU A 49 17.81 11.77 -20.58
N HIS A 50 16.55 11.88 -20.17
CA HIS A 50 15.97 13.15 -19.75
C HIS A 50 16.04 13.23 -18.23
N GLN A 51 16.45 14.36 -17.67
CA GLN A 51 16.38 14.58 -16.23
C GLN A 51 15.09 15.32 -15.91
N THR A 52 14.19 14.68 -15.18
CA THR A 52 12.92 15.27 -14.75
C THR A 52 12.96 15.54 -13.26
N ARG A 53 12.74 16.79 -12.88
CA ARG A 53 12.63 17.21 -11.48
C ARG A 53 11.17 17.12 -11.05
N LEU A 54 10.91 16.26 -10.06
CA LEU A 54 9.58 16.07 -9.48
C LEU A 54 9.48 16.79 -8.13
N ARG A 55 8.32 17.38 -7.84
CA ARG A 55 7.92 17.89 -6.53
C ARG A 55 6.97 16.90 -5.88
N PHE A 56 7.25 16.55 -4.65
CA PHE A 56 6.37 15.78 -3.78
C PHE A 56 5.92 16.66 -2.62
N GLN A 57 4.65 16.63 -2.32
CA GLN A 57 4.03 17.42 -1.26
C GLN A 57 3.12 16.51 -0.44
N VAL A 58 3.38 16.43 0.86
CA VAL A 58 2.58 15.69 1.83
C VAL A 58 1.93 16.69 2.76
N GLU A 59 0.60 16.79 2.68
CA GLU A 59 -0.22 17.64 3.53
C GLU A 59 -0.94 16.79 4.56
N ASP A 60 -0.95 17.23 5.80
CA ASP A 60 -1.72 16.63 6.90
C ASP A 60 -2.54 17.72 7.59
N THR A 61 -3.73 17.35 8.08
CA THR A 61 -4.60 18.25 8.86
C THR A 61 -4.48 17.95 10.36
N GLY A 62 -3.31 17.50 10.81
CA GLY A 62 -3.06 17.05 12.17
C GLY A 62 -2.82 18.17 13.17
N ILE A 63 -2.15 17.83 14.27
CA ILE A 63 -1.86 18.78 15.37
C ILE A 63 -0.92 19.94 14.98
N GLY A 64 -0.26 19.84 13.83
CA GLY A 64 0.75 20.80 13.40
C GLY A 64 2.00 20.85 14.31
N ILE A 65 2.93 21.71 13.95
CA ILE A 65 4.24 21.88 14.59
C ILE A 65 4.41 23.36 14.92
N ALA A 66 4.78 23.67 16.16
CA ALA A 66 5.08 25.03 16.57
C ALA A 66 6.30 25.58 15.83
N GLU A 67 6.29 26.87 15.47
CA GLU A 67 7.37 27.53 14.71
C GLU A 67 8.75 27.35 15.38
N THR A 68 8.80 27.47 16.71
CA THR A 68 10.03 27.26 17.52
C THR A 68 10.60 25.85 17.45
N ALA A 69 9.81 24.89 16.97
CA ALA A 69 10.15 23.48 16.85
C ALA A 69 10.51 23.07 15.40
N LEU A 70 10.17 23.86 14.38
CA LEU A 70 10.39 23.53 12.97
C LEU A 70 11.87 23.28 12.63
N SER A 71 12.78 24.05 13.22
CA SER A 71 14.23 23.83 13.04
C SER A 71 14.75 22.60 13.76
N LYS A 72 14.05 22.16 14.82
CA LYS A 72 14.46 21.08 15.71
C LYS A 72 14.01 19.70 15.25
N ILE A 73 12.96 19.61 14.42
CA ILE A 73 12.42 18.31 13.98
C ILE A 73 13.38 17.52 13.07
N PHE A 74 14.35 18.20 12.45
CA PHE A 74 15.35 17.58 11.59
C PHE A 74 16.60 17.13 12.34
N LEU A 75 16.73 17.47 13.63
CA LEU A 75 17.87 17.07 14.44
C LEU A 75 17.73 15.60 14.91
N PRO A 76 18.79 14.79 14.82
CA PRO A 76 18.75 13.40 15.26
C PRO A 76 18.35 13.29 16.74
N PHE A 77 17.51 12.30 17.04
CA PHE A 77 17.03 11.99 18.39
C PHE A 77 16.18 13.08 19.04
N GLN A 78 15.79 14.10 18.29
CA GLN A 78 14.95 15.17 18.79
C GLN A 78 13.48 14.85 18.51
N GLN A 79 12.66 15.00 19.53
CA GLN A 79 11.21 14.84 19.45
C GLN A 79 10.56 16.10 19.99
N VAL A 80 9.53 16.58 19.29
CA VAL A 80 8.81 17.80 19.62
C VAL A 80 7.33 17.48 19.77
N GLY A 81 6.62 18.24 20.62
CA GLY A 81 5.19 18.05 20.88
C GLY A 81 4.90 17.34 22.21
N ASP A 82 3.63 16.99 22.42
CA ASP A 82 3.11 16.42 23.68
C ASP A 82 3.80 15.09 24.03
N PRO A 83 4.24 14.86 25.29
CA PRO A 83 4.86 13.61 25.76
C PRO A 83 4.07 12.34 25.41
N LYS A 84 2.76 12.43 25.18
CA LYS A 84 1.95 11.31 24.66
C LYS A 84 2.40 10.77 23.30
N TYR A 85 3.07 11.58 22.46
CA TYR A 85 3.53 11.17 21.13
C TYR A 85 5.05 10.96 21.03
N GLN A 86 5.80 11.34 22.06
CA GLN A 86 7.26 11.20 22.17
C GLN A 86 7.68 9.72 22.30
N SER A 87 6.90 8.89 22.99
CA SER A 87 7.18 7.46 23.20
C SER A 87 7.06 6.56 21.96
N ALA A 88 6.70 7.10 20.79
CA ALA A 88 6.35 6.32 19.60
C ALA A 88 7.37 6.40 18.44
N GLY A 89 8.66 6.64 18.72
CA GLY A 89 9.72 6.60 17.68
C GLY A 89 11.13 6.92 18.20
N THR A 90 12.14 6.78 17.35
CA THR A 90 13.56 7.03 17.71
C THR A 90 14.02 8.48 17.50
N GLY A 91 13.18 9.34 16.91
CA GLY A 91 13.56 10.71 16.54
C GLY A 91 14.53 10.80 15.36
N LEU A 92 14.75 9.71 14.61
CA LEU A 92 15.68 9.68 13.46
C LEU A 92 14.99 9.83 12.10
N GLY A 93 13.66 9.70 12.04
CA GLY A 93 12.91 9.60 10.78
C GLY A 93 13.11 10.80 9.86
N LEU A 94 12.94 12.03 10.38
CA LEU A 94 13.07 13.26 9.59
C LEU A 94 14.54 13.62 9.30
N SER A 95 15.47 13.34 10.22
CA SER A 95 16.90 13.54 9.98
C SER A 95 17.45 12.61 8.88
N ILE A 96 16.94 11.37 8.79
CA ILE A 96 17.25 10.44 7.69
C ILE A 96 16.60 10.93 6.39
N THR A 97 15.36 11.44 6.47
CA THR A 97 14.62 11.94 5.31
C THR A 97 15.35 13.13 4.68
N GLN A 98 15.85 14.08 5.49
CA GLN A 98 16.67 15.19 5.02
C GLN A 98 17.91 14.70 4.26
N LYS A 99 18.71 13.81 4.88
CA LYS A 99 19.90 13.23 4.23
C LYS A 99 19.58 12.51 2.92
N LEU A 100 18.46 11.80 2.85
CA LEU A 100 18.02 11.10 1.64
C LEU A 100 17.65 12.07 0.53
N VAL A 101 16.99 13.18 0.86
CA VAL A 101 16.64 14.26 -0.08
C VAL A 101 17.91 14.95 -0.59
N ASP A 102 18.86 15.25 0.29
CA ASP A 102 20.14 15.86 -0.08
C ASP A 102 20.92 14.96 -1.06
N ILE A 103 20.96 13.65 -0.81
CA ILE A 103 21.57 12.66 -1.72
C ILE A 103 20.85 12.62 -3.09
N MET A 104 19.58 12.97 -3.14
CA MET A 104 18.77 13.02 -4.36
C MET A 104 18.82 14.40 -5.04
N GLY A 105 19.70 15.31 -4.60
CA GLY A 105 19.86 16.66 -5.18
C GLY A 105 18.71 17.62 -4.86
N GLY A 106 17.93 17.28 -3.83
CA GLY A 106 16.73 17.99 -3.42
C GLY A 106 16.90 18.83 -2.17
N GLN A 107 15.82 19.49 -1.77
CA GLN A 107 15.66 20.08 -0.45
C GLN A 107 14.30 19.68 0.11
N LEU A 108 14.27 19.32 1.40
CA LEU A 108 13.04 19.11 2.16
C LEU A 108 12.68 20.41 2.88
N GLN A 109 11.46 20.86 2.68
CA GLN A 109 10.86 22.04 3.29
C GLN A 109 9.63 21.61 4.08
N VAL A 110 9.34 22.35 5.14
CA VAL A 110 8.17 22.12 5.97
C VAL A 110 7.52 23.46 6.30
N GLU A 111 6.22 23.52 6.10
CA GLU A 111 5.36 24.60 6.58
C GLU A 111 4.33 23.97 7.51
N SER A 112 4.15 24.54 8.70
CA SER A 112 3.17 24.00 9.64
C SER A 112 2.68 25.09 10.56
N THR A 113 1.40 25.00 10.91
CA THR A 113 0.77 25.87 11.91
C THR A 113 0.14 24.96 12.95
N LEU A 114 0.35 25.28 14.23
CA LEU A 114 -0.22 24.51 15.33
C LEU A 114 -1.74 24.42 15.16
N GLU A 115 -2.28 23.21 15.33
CA GLU A 115 -3.70 22.85 15.16
C GLU A 115 -4.29 23.00 13.75
N GLN A 116 -3.49 23.35 12.74
CA GLN A 116 -3.92 23.36 11.33
C GLN A 116 -3.20 22.35 10.45
N GLY A 117 -2.26 21.59 11.02
CA GLY A 117 -1.52 20.53 10.34
C GLY A 117 -0.21 20.98 9.72
N SER A 118 0.35 20.15 8.84
CA SER A 118 1.69 20.35 8.28
C SER A 118 1.75 20.01 6.79
N THR A 119 2.62 20.71 6.07
CA THR A 119 2.92 20.50 4.66
C THR A 119 4.41 20.26 4.52
N PHE A 120 4.79 19.05 4.12
CA PHE A 120 6.18 18.69 3.80
C PHE A 120 6.36 18.65 2.29
N VAL A 121 7.29 19.45 1.78
CA VAL A 121 7.61 19.53 0.35
C VAL A 121 9.04 19.09 0.12
N PHE A 122 9.26 18.17 -0.81
CA PHE A 122 10.60 17.90 -1.30
C PHE A 122 10.64 17.76 -2.81
N GLU A 123 11.79 18.08 -3.36
CA GLU A 123 12.06 17.95 -4.78
C GLU A 123 13.15 16.91 -5.00
N ALA A 124 13.09 16.17 -6.11
CA ALA A 124 14.15 15.26 -6.46
C ALA A 124 14.26 15.09 -7.98
N ASP A 125 15.48 14.85 -8.43
CA ASP A 125 15.77 14.61 -9.84
C ASP A 125 15.70 13.13 -10.18
N PHE A 126 15.03 12.81 -11.29
CA PHE A 126 14.87 11.45 -11.79
C PHE A 126 15.33 11.37 -13.24
N ALA A 127 16.12 10.35 -13.54
CA ALA A 127 16.37 9.94 -14.90
C ALA A 127 15.07 9.35 -15.48
N THR A 128 14.55 10.00 -16.50
CA THR A 128 13.42 9.57 -17.31
C THR A 128 13.93 8.98 -18.61
N ILE A 129 13.42 7.79 -18.95
CA ILE A 129 13.72 7.11 -20.21
C ILE A 129 12.55 7.41 -21.14
N THR A 130 12.80 8.15 -22.22
CA THR A 130 11.80 8.33 -23.28
C THR A 130 11.89 7.13 -24.22
N SER A 131 11.22 6.03 -23.87
CA SER A 131 10.99 4.99 -24.87
C SER A 131 9.89 5.50 -25.81
N LYS A 132 10.21 5.70 -27.10
CA LYS A 132 9.23 5.86 -28.19
C LYS A 132 8.62 4.51 -28.60
N GLN A 133 8.63 3.51 -27.73
CA GLN A 133 7.76 2.36 -27.89
C GLN A 133 6.37 2.79 -27.44
N ASN A 134 5.36 2.49 -28.24
CA ASN A 134 3.95 2.57 -27.87
C ASN A 134 3.83 2.27 -26.37
N VAL A 135 3.18 3.17 -25.63
CA VAL A 135 2.73 2.84 -24.28
C VAL A 135 1.65 1.77 -24.45
N GLU A 136 2.07 0.53 -24.69
CA GLU A 136 1.37 -0.60 -24.12
C GLU A 136 1.27 -0.26 -22.64
N LYS A 137 0.04 0.02 -22.20
CA LYS A 137 -0.33 0.31 -20.83
C LYS A 137 0.60 -0.47 -19.91
N PRO A 138 1.28 0.19 -18.94
CA PRO A 138 2.32 -0.45 -18.15
C PRO A 138 1.78 -1.77 -17.67
N LEU A 139 2.35 -2.89 -18.18
CA LEU A 139 1.95 -4.22 -17.76
C LEU A 139 2.10 -4.23 -16.24
N PRO A 140 0.98 -4.32 -15.50
CA PRO A 140 1.02 -4.18 -14.06
C PRO A 140 1.93 -5.25 -13.48
N LYS A 141 2.98 -4.81 -12.77
CA LYS A 141 3.84 -5.67 -11.96
C LYS A 141 2.94 -6.49 -11.05
N LYS A 142 2.81 -7.79 -11.34
CA LYS A 142 1.85 -8.69 -10.69
C LYS A 142 0.46 -8.04 -10.55
N SER A 143 -0.19 -7.64 -11.66
CA SER A 143 -1.65 -7.63 -11.60
C SER A 143 -2.08 -9.04 -11.26
N HIS A 144 -2.79 -9.20 -10.16
CA HIS A 144 -3.81 -10.22 -10.12
C HIS A 144 -4.76 -9.86 -11.27
N LYS A 145 -4.55 -10.42 -12.47
CA LYS A 145 -5.52 -10.38 -13.56
C LYS A 145 -6.65 -11.31 -13.14
N ILE A 146 -7.39 -10.89 -12.13
CA ILE A 146 -8.65 -11.52 -11.77
C ILE A 146 -9.60 -11.10 -12.86
N SER A 147 -9.92 -12.03 -13.75
CA SER A 147 -11.01 -11.84 -14.67
C SER A 147 -12.25 -12.36 -13.96
N PHE A 148 -13.25 -11.50 -13.82
CA PHE A 148 -14.55 -11.92 -13.34
C PHE A 148 -15.33 -12.51 -14.52
N GLU A 149 -16.00 -13.64 -14.30
CA GLU A 149 -16.79 -14.28 -15.35
C GLU A 149 -18.08 -13.48 -15.61
N GLY A 150 -18.42 -13.32 -16.89
CA GLY A 150 -19.68 -12.71 -17.33
C GLY A 150 -19.53 -11.26 -17.83
N PRO A 151 -20.67 -10.55 -18.01
CA PRO A 151 -20.66 -9.17 -18.47
C PRO A 151 -19.96 -8.24 -17.45
N PRO A 152 -19.39 -7.10 -17.89
CA PRO A 152 -18.79 -6.13 -16.98
C PRO A 152 -19.82 -5.73 -15.91
N ARG A 153 -19.46 -5.97 -14.65
CA ARG A 153 -20.33 -5.68 -13.51
C ARG A 153 -20.29 -4.20 -13.19
N LYS A 154 -21.45 -3.66 -12.84
CA LYS A 154 -21.65 -2.28 -12.44
C LYS A 154 -21.44 -2.14 -10.95
N ILE A 155 -20.44 -1.36 -10.55
CA ILE A 155 -20.14 -1.08 -9.15
C ILE A 155 -20.40 0.40 -8.84
N LEU A 156 -21.20 0.67 -7.81
CA LEU A 156 -21.39 2.02 -7.28
C LEU A 156 -20.48 2.21 -6.07
N VAL A 157 -19.66 3.26 -6.09
CA VAL A 157 -18.85 3.68 -4.95
C VAL A 157 -19.51 4.86 -4.27
N VAL A 158 -19.88 4.70 -2.99
CA VAL A 158 -20.49 5.74 -2.17
C VAL A 158 -19.52 6.14 -1.07
N GLU A 159 -19.04 7.37 -1.15
CA GLU A 159 -18.07 7.95 -0.20
C GLU A 159 -18.18 9.47 -0.28
N ASP A 160 -18.19 10.16 0.86
CA ASP A 160 -18.33 11.62 0.92
C ASP A 160 -17.05 12.36 0.55
N ASN A 161 -15.90 11.82 0.97
CA ASN A 161 -14.60 12.34 0.60
C ASN A 161 -14.25 12.03 -0.87
N GLN A 162 -14.12 13.08 -1.68
CA GLN A 162 -13.82 12.97 -3.11
C GLN A 162 -12.51 12.22 -3.42
N ASP A 163 -11.45 12.44 -2.65
CA ASP A 163 -10.16 11.78 -2.90
C ASP A 163 -10.24 10.28 -2.61
N ASN A 164 -10.86 9.90 -1.50
CA ASN A 164 -11.11 8.48 -1.17
C ASN A 164 -11.95 7.80 -2.24
N ARG A 165 -13.01 8.48 -2.70
CA ARG A 165 -13.91 7.99 -3.74
C ARG A 165 -13.18 7.77 -5.07
N LEU A 166 -12.32 8.70 -5.46
CA LEU A 166 -11.50 8.59 -6.68
C LEU A 166 -10.50 7.44 -6.61
N VAL A 167 -9.86 7.23 -5.44
CA VAL A 167 -8.91 6.12 -5.26
C VAL A 167 -9.60 4.77 -5.48
N LEU A 168 -10.75 4.55 -4.84
CA LEU A 168 -11.47 3.28 -4.98
C LEU A 168 -12.03 3.11 -6.40
N THR A 169 -12.55 4.17 -7.00
CA THR A 169 -13.03 4.17 -8.39
C THR A 169 -11.93 3.78 -9.37
N HIS A 170 -10.75 4.41 -9.29
CA HIS A 170 -9.63 4.08 -10.16
C HIS A 170 -9.16 2.63 -10.00
N LEU A 171 -9.12 2.11 -8.76
CA LEU A 171 -8.75 0.71 -8.51
C LEU A 171 -9.74 -0.26 -9.15
N LEU A 172 -11.04 -0.02 -8.97
CA LEU A 172 -12.09 -0.88 -9.53
C LEU A 172 -12.16 -0.80 -11.05
N THR A 173 -12.05 0.40 -11.63
CA THR A 173 -11.95 0.57 -13.09
C THR A 173 -10.72 -0.14 -13.65
N ALA A 174 -9.59 -0.12 -12.94
CA ALA A 174 -8.39 -0.86 -13.35
C ALA A 174 -8.57 -2.39 -13.33
N PHE A 175 -9.51 -2.91 -12.52
CA PHE A 175 -9.93 -4.32 -12.53
C PHE A 175 -10.99 -4.64 -13.59
N GLY A 176 -11.43 -3.66 -14.39
CA GLY A 176 -12.33 -3.86 -15.53
C GLY A 176 -13.82 -3.72 -15.20
N PHE A 177 -14.17 -3.18 -14.04
CA PHE A 177 -15.56 -2.88 -13.67
C PHE A 177 -16.05 -1.58 -14.31
N GLU A 178 -17.35 -1.52 -14.61
CA GLU A 178 -18.03 -0.25 -14.88
C GLU A 178 -18.33 0.38 -13.52
N VAL A 179 -17.79 1.58 -13.26
CA VAL A 179 -17.87 2.20 -11.93
C VAL A 179 -18.57 3.55 -12.02
N LYS A 180 -19.51 3.80 -11.12
CA LYS A 180 -20.07 5.12 -10.85
C LYS A 180 -19.78 5.55 -9.42
N GLU A 181 -19.84 6.85 -9.20
CA GLU A 181 -19.56 7.51 -7.94
C GLU A 181 -20.82 8.18 -7.39
N ALA A 182 -21.10 8.00 -6.11
CA ALA A 182 -22.07 8.79 -5.36
C ALA A 182 -21.39 9.47 -4.17
N LYS A 183 -21.77 10.72 -3.91
CA LYS A 183 -21.11 11.56 -2.90
C LYS A 183 -21.74 11.48 -1.49
N ASP A 184 -22.92 10.90 -1.36
CA ASP A 184 -23.63 10.75 -0.09
C ASP A 184 -24.73 9.68 -0.22
N GLY A 185 -25.40 9.35 0.89
CA GLY A 185 -26.44 8.33 0.91
C GLY A 185 -27.66 8.65 0.03
N GLN A 186 -28.02 9.92 -0.15
CA GLN A 186 -29.16 10.32 -0.98
C GLN A 186 -28.85 10.17 -2.47
N ASP A 187 -27.65 10.60 -2.88
CA ASP A 187 -27.12 10.39 -4.22
C ASP A 187 -27.01 8.88 -4.53
N ALA A 188 -26.58 8.07 -3.55
CA ALA A 188 -26.53 6.63 -3.69
C ALA A 188 -27.90 6.00 -3.98
N ILE A 189 -28.94 6.40 -3.26
CA ILE A 189 -30.31 5.91 -3.50
C ILE A 189 -30.76 6.26 -4.93
N ASN A 190 -30.56 7.50 -5.35
CA ASN A 190 -30.94 7.98 -6.69
C ASN A 190 -30.22 7.20 -7.79
N GLN A 191 -28.89 7.06 -7.67
CA GLN A 191 -28.09 6.36 -8.67
C GLN A 191 -28.34 4.85 -8.68
N THR A 192 -28.64 4.25 -7.54
CA THR A 192 -28.99 2.83 -7.47
C THR A 192 -30.28 2.56 -8.23
N HIS A 193 -31.28 3.44 -8.09
CA HIS A 193 -32.54 3.32 -8.81
C HIS A 193 -32.37 3.47 -10.33
N GLU A 194 -31.56 4.44 -10.78
CA GLU A 194 -31.37 4.72 -12.21
C GLU A 194 -30.44 3.72 -12.90
N TRP A 195 -29.28 3.42 -12.30
CA TRP A 195 -28.20 2.69 -12.97
C TRP A 195 -28.19 1.19 -12.66
N ARG A 196 -28.87 0.79 -11.56
CA ARG A 196 -29.01 -0.59 -11.07
C ARG A 196 -27.65 -1.32 -10.98
N PRO A 197 -26.78 -0.90 -10.06
CA PRO A 197 -25.50 -1.55 -9.84
C PRO A 197 -25.68 -3.00 -9.36
N ASP A 198 -24.73 -3.85 -9.73
CA ASP A 198 -24.61 -5.22 -9.22
C ASP A 198 -24.09 -5.22 -7.77
N LEU A 199 -23.19 -4.29 -7.45
CA LEU A 199 -22.58 -4.15 -6.12
C LEU A 199 -22.40 -2.68 -5.74
N ILE A 200 -22.58 -2.36 -4.47
CA ILE A 200 -22.36 -1.03 -3.89
C ILE A 200 -21.32 -1.15 -2.78
N PHE A 201 -20.24 -0.36 -2.86
CA PHE A 201 -19.41 -0.07 -1.69
C PHE A 201 -19.99 1.16 -1.00
N MET A 202 -20.55 0.96 0.19
CA MET A 202 -21.29 1.98 0.93
C MET A 202 -20.51 2.43 2.15
N ASP A 203 -19.98 3.66 2.14
CA ASP A 203 -19.48 4.25 3.39
C ASP A 203 -20.61 4.39 4.41
N ILE A 204 -20.31 4.04 5.66
CA ILE A 204 -21.30 4.10 6.74
C ILE A 204 -21.45 5.50 7.29
N VAL A 205 -20.33 6.23 7.42
CA VAL A 205 -20.33 7.54 8.08
C VAL A 205 -20.28 8.63 7.01
N MET A 206 -21.44 9.17 6.68
CA MET A 206 -21.59 10.24 5.68
C MET A 206 -22.61 11.28 6.15
N PRO A 207 -22.53 12.53 5.66
CA PRO A 207 -23.53 13.56 5.92
C PRO A 207 -24.86 13.26 5.21
N VAL A 208 -25.92 13.99 5.60
CA VAL A 208 -27.28 13.93 5.04
C VAL A 208 -28.02 12.63 5.35
N ILE A 209 -27.57 11.52 4.77
CA ILE A 209 -28.09 10.17 5.01
C ILE A 209 -26.88 9.26 5.24
N ASP A 210 -26.85 8.59 6.39
CA ASP A 210 -25.81 7.62 6.70
C ASP A 210 -25.96 6.32 5.86
N GLY A 211 -24.88 5.55 5.77
CA GLY A 211 -24.87 4.35 4.94
C GLY A 211 -25.85 3.27 5.41
N TYR A 212 -26.20 3.22 6.69
CA TYR A 212 -27.17 2.25 7.20
C TYR A 212 -28.58 2.57 6.73
N GLU A 213 -28.97 3.84 6.80
CA GLU A 213 -30.26 4.31 6.35
C GLU A 213 -30.39 4.22 4.83
N ALA A 214 -29.34 4.61 4.08
CA ALA A 214 -29.31 4.40 2.63
C ALA A 214 -29.47 2.92 2.26
N THR A 215 -28.79 2.02 2.96
CA THR A 215 -28.91 0.57 2.77
C THR A 215 -30.34 0.08 3.00
N ARG A 216 -30.98 0.49 4.12
CA ARG A 216 -32.37 0.12 4.43
C ARG A 216 -33.34 0.56 3.33
N GLN A 217 -33.18 1.78 2.82
CA GLN A 217 -34.04 2.30 1.76
C GLN A 217 -33.83 1.56 0.44
N ILE A 218 -32.57 1.31 0.05
CA ILE A 218 -32.26 0.55 -1.16
C ILE A 218 -32.81 -0.88 -1.08
N LYS A 219 -32.58 -1.59 0.03
CA LYS A 219 -33.06 -2.97 0.23
C LYS A 219 -34.58 -3.05 0.42
N GLY A 220 -35.23 -1.95 0.80
CA GLY A 220 -36.68 -1.82 0.88
C GLY A 220 -37.39 -1.79 -0.47
N ILE A 221 -36.67 -1.46 -1.56
CA ILE A 221 -37.21 -1.44 -2.92
C ILE A 221 -37.14 -2.87 -3.50
N PRO A 222 -38.27 -3.52 -3.84
CA PRO A 222 -38.30 -4.92 -4.27
C PRO A 222 -37.37 -5.25 -5.44
N GLU A 223 -37.25 -4.33 -6.40
CA GLU A 223 -36.42 -4.48 -7.60
C GLU A 223 -34.92 -4.39 -7.32
N LEU A 224 -34.53 -3.78 -6.20
CA LEU A 224 -33.13 -3.55 -5.81
C LEU A 224 -32.67 -4.45 -4.66
N LYS A 225 -33.56 -5.31 -4.14
CA LYS A 225 -33.29 -6.19 -3.00
C LYS A 225 -32.08 -7.11 -3.21
N GLN A 226 -31.81 -7.46 -4.47
CA GLN A 226 -30.69 -8.34 -4.86
C GLN A 226 -29.37 -7.59 -5.09
N THR A 227 -29.36 -6.26 -5.13
CA THR A 227 -28.13 -5.48 -5.23
C THR A 227 -27.25 -5.77 -4.03
N ILE A 228 -26.01 -6.19 -4.26
CA ILE A 228 -25.06 -6.50 -3.18
C ILE A 228 -24.59 -5.20 -2.55
N ILE A 229 -24.67 -5.06 -1.24
CA ILE A 229 -24.20 -3.87 -0.51
C ILE A 229 -23.11 -4.28 0.47
N VAL A 230 -21.91 -3.74 0.26
CA VAL A 230 -20.74 -3.94 1.10
C VAL A 230 -20.52 -2.68 1.93
N ALA A 231 -20.70 -2.79 3.24
CA ALA A 231 -20.43 -1.69 4.16
C ALA A 231 -18.93 -1.38 4.24
N VAL A 232 -18.57 -0.11 4.20
CA VAL A 232 -17.20 0.38 4.39
C VAL A 232 -17.19 1.24 5.65
N SER A 233 -16.50 0.82 6.72
CA SER A 233 -16.46 1.62 7.97
C SER A 233 -15.08 1.69 8.62
N ALA A 234 -14.83 2.74 9.38
CA ALA A 234 -13.57 2.99 10.09
C ALA A 234 -13.26 2.00 11.23
N SER A 235 -14.23 1.18 11.63
CA SER A 235 -14.13 0.30 12.79
C SER A 235 -14.38 -1.15 12.39
N ALA A 236 -13.43 -2.03 12.69
CA ALA A 236 -13.55 -3.48 12.54
C ALA A 236 -14.20 -4.16 13.77
N PHE A 237 -14.75 -3.39 14.71
CA PHE A 237 -15.38 -3.95 15.91
C PHE A 237 -16.69 -4.67 15.56
N GLN A 238 -16.98 -5.77 16.28
CA GLN A 238 -18.15 -6.62 16.04
C GLN A 238 -19.49 -5.87 16.05
N SER A 239 -19.60 -4.80 16.85
CA SER A 239 -20.82 -3.97 16.92
C SER A 239 -21.20 -3.35 15.57
N HIS A 240 -20.22 -2.84 14.82
CA HIS A 240 -20.46 -2.24 13.50
C HIS A 240 -20.82 -3.29 12.45
N GLN A 241 -20.26 -4.50 12.58
CA GLN A 241 -20.61 -5.62 11.71
C GLN A 241 -22.06 -6.05 11.92
N GLN A 242 -22.51 -6.13 13.18
CA GLN A 242 -23.89 -6.46 13.52
C GLN A 242 -24.87 -5.40 13.00
N GLN A 243 -24.59 -4.11 13.22
CA GLN A 243 -25.43 -3.01 12.69
C GLN A 243 -25.50 -3.01 11.17
N SER A 244 -24.41 -3.36 10.48
CA SER A 244 -24.39 -3.49 9.02
C SER A 244 -25.30 -4.62 8.55
N GLN A 245 -25.26 -5.78 9.22
CA GLN A 245 -26.16 -6.90 8.91
C GLN A 245 -27.63 -6.56 9.17
N GLU A 246 -27.93 -5.89 10.29
CA GLU A 246 -29.29 -5.45 10.64
C GLU A 246 -29.83 -4.42 9.63
N ALA A 247 -28.98 -3.55 9.07
CA ALA A 247 -29.36 -2.63 8.02
C ALA A 247 -29.60 -3.31 6.65
N GLY A 248 -29.12 -4.55 6.49
CA GLY A 248 -29.27 -5.34 5.27
C GLY A 248 -28.02 -5.39 4.38
N CYS A 249 -26.83 -5.03 4.88
CA CYS A 249 -25.58 -5.19 4.14
C CYS A 249 -25.22 -6.68 4.00
N ASP A 250 -24.70 -7.05 2.83
CA ASP A 250 -24.30 -8.41 2.49
C ASP A 250 -22.86 -8.72 2.92
N ASP A 251 -22.03 -7.68 3.11
CA ASP A 251 -20.65 -7.80 3.56
C ASP A 251 -20.12 -6.52 4.20
N PHE A 252 -18.88 -6.59 4.68
CA PHE A 252 -18.20 -5.47 5.32
C PHE A 252 -16.70 -5.43 5.00
N ILE A 253 -16.16 -4.23 4.80
CA ILE A 253 -14.72 -3.94 4.69
C ILE A 253 -14.35 -2.81 5.66
N ALA A 254 -13.30 -3.01 6.44
CA ALA A 254 -12.75 -1.97 7.29
C ALA A 254 -11.92 -0.96 6.49
N LYS A 255 -12.08 0.33 6.79
CA LYS A 255 -11.15 1.38 6.35
C LYS A 255 -9.85 1.31 7.17
N PRO A 256 -8.68 1.58 6.57
CA PRO A 256 -8.46 1.90 5.16
C PRO A 256 -8.64 0.66 4.26
N ILE A 257 -9.26 0.85 3.09
CA ILE A 257 -9.52 -0.26 2.16
C ILE A 257 -8.19 -0.73 1.55
N HIS A 258 -7.77 -1.92 1.93
CA HIS A 258 -6.61 -2.59 1.33
C HIS A 258 -7.01 -3.37 0.09
N THR A 259 -6.15 -3.39 -0.93
CA THR A 259 -6.41 -4.07 -2.20
C THR A 259 -6.73 -5.56 -2.01
N GLU A 260 -6.06 -6.25 -1.09
CA GLU A 260 -6.34 -7.67 -0.79
C GLU A 260 -7.76 -7.87 -0.24
N ALA A 261 -8.20 -7.03 0.71
CA ALA A 261 -9.54 -7.10 1.27
C ALA A 261 -10.61 -6.80 0.21
N LEU A 262 -10.36 -5.80 -0.64
CA LEU A 262 -11.23 -5.46 -1.76
C LEU A 262 -11.37 -6.63 -2.74
N LEU A 263 -10.24 -7.23 -3.15
CA LEU A 263 -10.23 -8.36 -4.08
C LEU A 263 -10.94 -9.59 -3.51
N ASN A 264 -10.69 -9.92 -2.24
CA ASN A 264 -11.36 -11.04 -1.57
C ASN A 264 -12.88 -10.83 -1.51
N CYS A 265 -13.32 -9.61 -1.22
CA CYS A 265 -14.74 -9.27 -1.22
C CYS A 265 -15.34 -9.42 -2.62
N LEU A 266 -14.68 -8.89 -3.66
CA LEU A 266 -15.14 -9.03 -5.04
C LEU A 266 -15.20 -10.50 -5.49
N GLN A 267 -14.22 -11.32 -5.13
CA GLN A 267 -14.21 -12.76 -5.46
C GLN A 267 -15.28 -13.57 -4.72
N LYS A 268 -15.68 -13.13 -3.52
CA LYS A 268 -16.77 -13.75 -2.76
C LYS A 268 -18.13 -13.53 -3.43
N HIS A 269 -18.35 -12.34 -3.99
CA HIS A 269 -19.64 -11.94 -4.56
C HIS A 269 -19.74 -12.13 -6.07
N PHE A 270 -18.62 -12.08 -6.78
CA PHE A 270 -18.53 -12.33 -8.21
C PHE A 270 -17.72 -13.60 -8.46
N LYS A 271 -18.30 -14.53 -9.24
CA LYS A 271 -17.56 -15.70 -9.72
C LYS A 271 -16.36 -15.24 -10.55
N SER A 272 -15.16 -15.51 -10.07
CA SER A 272 -13.93 -15.24 -10.81
C SER A 272 -13.34 -16.54 -11.34
N THR A 273 -12.97 -16.58 -12.61
CA THR A 273 -11.92 -17.49 -13.06
C THR A 273 -10.60 -16.81 -12.78
N THR A 274 -9.75 -17.40 -11.95
CA THR A 274 -8.34 -17.03 -11.97
C THR A 274 -7.82 -17.39 -13.36
N ILE A 275 -7.59 -16.39 -14.22
CA ILE A 275 -6.80 -16.62 -15.42
C ILE A 275 -5.38 -16.81 -14.90
N GLU A 276 -5.03 -18.06 -14.60
CA GLU A 276 -3.65 -18.48 -14.66
C GLU A 276 -3.22 -18.19 -16.09
N GLN A 277 -2.46 -17.12 -16.29
CA GLN A 277 -1.70 -16.99 -17.51
C GLN A 277 -0.79 -18.22 -17.52
N LYS A 278 -1.11 -19.20 -18.39
CA LYS A 278 -0.11 -20.08 -18.96
C LYS A 278 0.91 -19.16 -19.63
N LEU A 279 1.89 -18.73 -18.85
CA LEU A 279 3.16 -18.33 -19.41
C LEU A 279 3.65 -19.53 -20.22
N ALA A 280 4.07 -19.26 -21.45
CA ALA A 280 4.94 -20.18 -22.16
C ALA A 280 6.01 -20.62 -21.18
N THR A 281 5.96 -21.90 -20.83
CA THR A 281 6.93 -22.61 -20.01
C THR A 281 8.27 -22.48 -20.72
N THR A 282 9.02 -21.43 -20.38
CA THR A 282 10.48 -21.52 -20.38
C THR A 282 10.79 -22.12 -19.02
N ASP A 283 10.85 -23.45 -19.01
CA ASP A 283 11.36 -24.33 -17.96
C ASP A 283 11.46 -23.71 -16.56
N ILE A 284 10.30 -23.57 -15.92
CA ILE A 284 10.25 -23.69 -14.47
C ILE A 284 9.68 -25.09 -14.24
N LEU A 285 10.60 -26.06 -14.21
CA LEU A 285 10.41 -27.28 -13.41
C LEU A 285 9.77 -26.86 -12.09
N PRO A 286 8.78 -27.61 -11.56
CA PRO A 286 8.19 -27.29 -10.27
C PRO A 286 9.34 -27.06 -9.30
N GLU A 287 9.49 -25.83 -8.79
CA GLU A 287 10.37 -25.61 -7.65
C GLU A 287 9.69 -26.39 -6.55
N ALA A 288 10.21 -27.61 -6.39
CA ALA A 288 9.75 -28.60 -5.47
C ALA A 288 9.51 -27.93 -4.13
N GLU A 289 8.62 -28.52 -3.32
CA GLU A 289 8.90 -28.57 -1.90
C GLU A 289 10.42 -28.72 -1.76
N THR A 290 11.13 -27.67 -1.31
CA THR A 290 12.55 -27.81 -1.03
C THR A 290 12.56 -28.65 0.23
N VAL A 291 12.39 -29.95 0.03
CA VAL A 291 12.80 -31.02 0.91
C VAL A 291 14.30 -30.80 0.97
N PHE A 292 14.72 -30.03 1.96
CA PHE A 292 16.12 -29.99 2.30
C PHE A 292 16.47 -31.44 2.64
N LEU A 293 17.48 -32.00 1.95
CA LEU A 293 17.93 -33.38 2.20
C LEU A 293 18.21 -33.64 3.68
N GLN A 294 18.49 -32.58 4.44
CA GLN A 294 18.47 -32.56 5.89
C GLN A 294 17.80 -31.29 6.42
N GLU A 295 16.93 -31.49 7.40
CA GLU A 295 16.15 -30.45 8.05
C GLU A 295 16.87 -29.92 9.29
N PRO A 296 16.77 -28.62 9.61
CA PRO A 296 17.30 -28.10 10.85
C PRO A 296 16.59 -28.74 12.05
N SER A 297 17.30 -28.91 13.16
CA SER A 297 16.67 -29.36 14.39
C SER A 297 15.64 -28.35 14.88
N ILE A 298 14.65 -28.83 15.64
CA ILE A 298 13.59 -27.99 16.23
C ILE A 298 14.19 -26.84 17.06
N GLU A 299 15.34 -27.06 17.73
CA GLU A 299 16.03 -26.02 18.50
C GLU A 299 16.73 -24.98 17.61
N GLN A 300 17.30 -25.41 16.48
CA GLN A 300 17.89 -24.50 15.49
C GLN A 300 16.82 -23.64 14.82
N ALA A 301 15.69 -24.25 14.47
CA ALA A 301 14.53 -23.54 13.94
C ALA A 301 13.97 -22.53 14.96
N LYS A 302 13.75 -22.93 16.22
CA LYS A 302 13.32 -22.02 17.30
C LYS A 302 14.26 -20.82 17.48
N THR A 303 15.57 -21.05 17.43
CA THR A 303 16.58 -20.00 17.58
C THR A 303 16.50 -18.99 16.43
N LEU A 304 16.46 -19.47 15.18
CA LEU A 304 16.31 -18.62 14.00
C LEU A 304 14.97 -17.88 13.97
N PHE A 305 13.89 -18.51 14.44
CA PHE A 305 12.57 -17.90 14.53
C PHE A 305 12.56 -16.75 15.54
N ASN A 306 13.16 -16.94 16.72
CA ASN A 306 13.28 -15.92 17.76
C ASN A 306 14.13 -14.73 17.31
N LEU A 307 15.26 -14.96 16.63
CA LEU A 307 16.07 -13.90 16.03
C LEU A 307 15.30 -13.15 14.94
N SER A 308 14.54 -13.88 14.11
CA SER A 308 13.67 -13.32 13.08
C SER A 308 12.47 -12.53 13.63
N LEU A 309 11.97 -12.88 14.83
CA LEU A 309 10.94 -12.12 15.54
C LEU A 309 11.50 -10.79 16.05
N ARG A 310 12.72 -10.80 16.60
CA ARG A 310 13.42 -9.62 17.12
C ARG A 310 13.98 -8.72 16.02
N GLY A 311 14.00 -9.19 14.77
CA GLY A 311 14.56 -8.45 13.63
C GLY A 311 16.09 -8.39 13.64
N ASP A 312 16.73 -9.29 14.39
CA ASP A 312 18.17 -9.32 14.64
C ASP A 312 18.90 -10.02 13.48
N LEU A 313 19.17 -9.26 12.42
CA LEU A 313 19.85 -9.76 11.21
C LEU A 313 21.31 -10.17 11.48
N ASP A 314 22.00 -9.41 12.33
CA ASP A 314 23.39 -9.70 12.68
C ASP A 314 23.46 -11.02 13.48
N GLY A 315 22.53 -11.23 14.42
CA GLY A 315 22.37 -12.49 15.13
C GLY A 315 21.99 -13.66 14.21
N ILE A 316 21.13 -13.45 13.21
CA ILE A 316 20.80 -14.48 12.21
C ILE A 316 22.05 -14.87 11.41
N LEU A 317 22.81 -13.90 10.90
CA LEU A 317 24.02 -14.17 10.12
C LEU A 317 25.10 -14.85 10.98
N GLU A 318 25.29 -14.42 12.22
CA GLU A 318 26.23 -15.05 13.15
C GLU A 318 25.84 -16.49 13.44
N TYR A 319 24.56 -16.75 13.70
CA TYR A 319 24.06 -18.09 13.98
C TYR A 319 24.22 -19.03 12.77
N VAL A 320 23.84 -18.57 11.57
CA VAL A 320 23.96 -19.37 10.35
C VAL A 320 25.43 -19.61 9.96
N ASN A 321 26.34 -18.67 10.23
CA ASN A 321 27.79 -18.88 10.08
C ASN A 321 28.36 -19.89 11.10
N LYS A 322 27.77 -20.02 12.30
CA LYS A 322 28.13 -21.06 13.27
C LYS A 322 27.66 -22.43 12.79
N LEU A 323 26.43 -22.52 12.27
CA LEU A 323 25.89 -23.75 11.69
C LEU A 323 26.71 -24.24 10.48
N GLU A 324 27.17 -23.32 9.63
CA GLU A 324 28.03 -23.64 8.47
C GLU A 324 29.33 -24.35 8.87
N LYS A 325 29.89 -24.05 10.04
CA LYS A 325 31.13 -24.67 10.52
C LYS A 325 30.91 -26.03 11.19
N ASN A 326 29.76 -26.20 11.85
CA ASN A 326 29.50 -27.38 12.68
C ASN A 326 28.71 -28.46 11.93
N GLU A 327 27.88 -28.08 10.97
CA GLU A 327 26.91 -28.96 10.30
C GLU A 327 26.91 -28.66 8.79
N PRO A 328 27.95 -29.11 8.05
CA PRO A 328 28.08 -28.87 6.61
C PRO A 328 26.97 -29.54 5.78
N GLU A 329 26.20 -30.43 6.39
CA GLU A 329 25.09 -31.13 5.76
C GLU A 329 23.84 -30.22 5.64
N LEU A 330 23.75 -29.14 6.45
CA LEU A 330 22.70 -28.11 6.37
C LEU A 330 23.01 -26.97 5.37
N MET A 331 24.08 -27.09 4.59
CA MET A 331 24.54 -26.03 3.67
C MET A 331 23.46 -25.49 2.72
N PRO A 332 22.54 -26.29 2.15
CA PRO A 332 21.45 -25.77 1.32
C PRO A 332 20.50 -24.85 2.10
N PHE A 333 20.17 -25.20 3.34
CA PHE A 333 19.33 -24.40 4.23
C PHE A 333 20.05 -23.10 4.66
N ILE A 334 21.30 -23.22 5.09
CA ILE A 334 22.18 -22.12 5.52
C ILE A 334 22.33 -21.09 4.39
N ASN A 335 22.64 -21.52 3.18
CA ASN A 335 22.79 -20.63 2.02
C ASN A 335 21.49 -19.88 1.73
N LYS A 336 20.34 -20.55 1.87
CA LYS A 336 19.05 -19.91 1.66
C LYS A 336 18.74 -18.84 2.70
N ILE A 337 19.01 -19.11 3.97
CA ILE A 337 18.82 -18.11 5.04
C ILE A 337 19.81 -16.94 4.87
N LYS A 338 21.06 -17.18 4.48
CA LYS A 338 22.05 -16.11 4.18
C LYS A 338 21.62 -15.23 3.01
N GLU A 339 21.11 -15.82 1.94
CA GLU A 339 20.58 -15.08 0.78
C GLU A 339 19.43 -14.16 1.22
N LEU A 340 18.45 -14.72 1.95
CA LEU A 340 17.30 -13.96 2.44
C LEU A 340 17.69 -12.87 3.45
N ALA A 341 18.71 -13.11 4.28
CA ALA A 341 19.23 -12.13 5.23
C ALA A 341 19.93 -10.96 4.49
N LYS A 342 20.76 -11.25 3.47
CA LYS A 342 21.38 -10.23 2.60
C LYS A 342 20.33 -9.38 1.87
N GLU A 343 19.22 -9.99 1.47
CA GLU A 343 18.10 -9.31 0.83
C GLU A 343 17.13 -8.61 1.82
N LEU A 344 17.41 -8.68 3.13
CA LEU A 344 16.57 -8.13 4.21
C LEU A 344 15.14 -8.71 4.24
N LYS A 345 14.96 -9.94 3.78
CA LYS A 345 13.66 -10.65 3.70
C LYS A 345 13.34 -11.42 4.99
N ILE A 346 13.33 -10.74 6.13
CA ILE A 346 13.12 -11.35 7.48
C ILE A 346 11.79 -12.11 7.58
N LYS A 347 10.71 -11.59 6.98
CA LYS A 347 9.41 -12.28 6.94
C LYS A 347 9.48 -13.64 6.26
N ARG A 348 10.33 -13.78 5.22
CA ARG A 348 10.49 -15.03 4.48
C ARG A 348 11.34 -16.04 5.25
N ILE A 349 12.39 -15.57 5.93
CA ILE A 349 13.17 -16.39 6.88
C ILE A 349 12.23 -17.00 7.92
N ARG A 350 11.36 -16.17 8.52
CA ARG A 350 10.38 -16.62 9.51
C ARG A 350 9.45 -17.71 8.98
N GLN A 351 8.92 -17.54 7.77
CA GLN A 351 8.03 -18.52 7.14
C GLN A 351 8.72 -19.87 6.90
N ILE A 352 9.97 -19.86 6.41
CA ILE A 352 10.73 -21.08 6.16
C ILE A 352 11.01 -21.79 7.48
N VAL A 353 11.48 -21.05 8.48
CA VAL A 353 11.86 -21.61 9.78
C VAL A 353 10.65 -22.18 10.53
N GLN A 354 9.47 -21.55 10.39
CA GLN A 354 8.22 -22.01 11.00
C GLN A 354 7.77 -23.40 10.51
N GLN A 355 8.25 -23.85 9.34
CA GLN A 355 7.92 -25.18 8.81
C GLN A 355 8.61 -26.31 9.58
N TYR A 356 9.63 -26.01 10.38
CA TYR A 356 10.46 -26.98 11.12
C TYR A 356 10.28 -26.90 12.65
N MET A 357 9.20 -26.26 13.13
CA MET A 357 8.96 -25.97 14.54
C MET A 357 7.82 -26.75 15.17
#